data_AF-A0A250XR50-F1
#
_entry.id   AF-A0A250XR50-F1
#
_cell.length_a   1.000
_cell.length_b   1.000
_cell.length_c   1.000
_cell.angle_alpha   90.00
_cell.angle_beta   90.00
_cell.angle_gamma   90.00
#
_symmetry.space_group_name_H-M   'P 1'
#
loop_
_entity.id
_entity.type
_entity.pdbx_description
1 polymer ?
#
loop_
_entity_poly.entity_id
_entity_poly.type
_entity_poly.pdbx_seq_one_letter_code
_entity_poly.pdbx_strand_id
1 'polypeptide(L)'
;MPDTRRPATTSQLKRPSSQGLSITGVLPPSRQGLSSAGALNRNAQSRSGEPVMDILAQKLILKMRARFGDAAADIKGQEIISQEVATFMNKATSTGNRLREDDLGLLESAIRIRLSGGTPRPLTMVLEKKAQVEGDEWSKIFQYSISKGKEQDKLEAQAARQRQIQMKQDLDKQMAELEAKKRAEHDEETSYFNSEQASLRAWEAQEEARRNLQAAIMRKVAQEREEQLRDKRDRIQRAMQRARDEDNATAARIAYETKEELLREEQAMYDAKKKLKSFLSSNEVNKQMRVQEKLKEQEMDLEYRRQWNAILDKQEAERTARLQANHAKQTLQAIAAANRPEAKRWMDQSIIDKAYKEREDAREKEEQDRRRRVKEGSVAMVRRLDDQMKELNMARAEMQRREEEAARMVHDRTAAMEAKEQERLRRAQEAKIKFKADLEAQMKANAHRRRVAPMSEVERKINSKLLNDVMDWRLTGRLSLA
;
A
#
# COMPACT_ATOMS: atom_id res chain seq x y z
N MET A 1 22.95 -22.88 -17.81
CA MET A 1 23.70 -21.67 -17.40
C MET A 1 23.34 -20.51 -18.34
N PRO A 2 22.44 -19.60 -17.93
CA PRO A 2 22.44 -18.25 -18.48
C PRO A 2 22.45 -17.20 -17.37
N ASP A 3 23.38 -16.26 -17.51
CA ASP A 3 23.69 -15.20 -16.58
C ASP A 3 22.90 -13.94 -16.98
N THR A 4 21.88 -13.58 -16.20
CA THR A 4 21.07 -12.36 -16.44
C THR A 4 21.51 -11.24 -15.51
N ARG A 5 22.31 -10.32 -16.05
CA ARG A 5 22.64 -9.03 -15.43
C ARG A 5 21.36 -8.21 -15.21
N ARG A 6 21.10 -7.84 -13.95
CA ARG A 6 20.17 -6.77 -13.57
C ARG A 6 20.93 -5.45 -13.43
N PRO A 7 20.39 -4.30 -13.86
CA PRO A 7 20.87 -3.00 -13.42
C PRO A 7 20.20 -2.62 -12.09
N ALA A 8 21.02 -2.32 -11.08
CA ALA A 8 20.59 -1.66 -9.85
C ALA A 8 20.55 -0.15 -10.09
N THR A 9 19.37 0.45 -9.97
CA THR A 9 19.20 1.89 -9.82
C THR A 9 19.00 2.18 -8.33
N THR A 10 19.92 2.93 -7.73
CA THR A 10 19.68 3.56 -6.43
C THR A 10 20.24 4.97 -6.47
N SER A 11 19.32 5.91 -6.69
CA SER A 11 19.53 7.35 -6.62
C SER A 11 19.61 7.75 -5.16
N GLN A 12 20.81 8.17 -4.72
CA GLN A 12 21.03 8.87 -3.46
C GLN A 12 20.79 10.36 -3.71
N LEU A 13 19.62 10.87 -3.32
CA LEU A 13 19.33 12.30 -3.25
C LEU A 13 19.04 12.67 -1.79
N LYS A 14 20.11 13.21 -1.20
CA LYS A 14 20.20 13.94 0.06
C LYS A 14 19.22 15.12 0.02
N ARG A 15 18.35 15.26 1.04
CA ARG A 15 17.70 16.54 1.37
C ARG A 15 17.96 16.88 2.84
N PRO A 16 18.16 18.17 3.16
CA PRO A 16 18.63 18.62 4.46
C PRO A 16 17.47 18.78 5.44
N SER A 17 17.75 18.48 6.71
CA SER A 17 16.94 18.84 7.86
C SER A 17 17.18 20.31 8.21
N SER A 18 16.19 21.18 7.98
CA SER A 18 16.15 22.52 8.55
C SER A 18 15.58 22.44 9.97
N GLN A 19 16.45 22.49 10.98
CA GLN A 19 16.05 22.81 12.35
C GLN A 19 15.65 24.28 12.40
N GLY A 20 14.40 24.52 12.79
CA GLY A 20 13.85 25.84 13.02
C GLY A 20 14.48 26.49 14.26
N LEU A 21 14.99 27.70 14.06
CA LEU A 21 15.34 28.66 15.09
C LEU A 21 14.07 29.09 15.83
N SER A 22 13.97 28.78 17.12
CA SER A 22 13.00 29.38 18.03
C SER A 22 13.50 30.77 18.46
N ILE A 23 12.98 31.81 17.79
CA ILE A 23 13.17 33.20 18.19
C ILE A 23 12.14 33.53 19.28
N THR A 24 12.63 33.78 20.49
CA THR A 24 11.88 34.41 21.58
C THR A 24 11.65 35.89 21.25
N GLY A 25 10.44 36.22 20.81
CA GLY A 25 9.94 37.59 20.71
C GLY A 25 8.77 37.77 21.67
N VAL A 26 9.00 38.44 22.80
CA VAL A 26 7.95 38.93 23.70
C VAL A 26 8.20 40.40 23.93
N LEU A 27 7.23 41.22 23.55
CA LEU A 27 6.87 42.57 24.05
C LEU A 27 5.76 43.13 23.14
N PRO A 28 4.94 44.10 23.57
CA PRO A 28 4.03 44.15 24.71
C PRO A 28 2.57 44.42 24.23
N PRO A 29 1.61 44.76 25.11
CA PRO A 29 0.85 45.96 24.78
C PRO A 29 0.60 46.94 25.93
N SER A 30 0.34 48.14 25.45
CA SER A 30 0.11 49.44 26.06
C SER A 30 -1.16 49.57 26.91
N ARG A 31 -1.01 50.34 28.00
CA ARG A 31 -1.90 51.40 28.53
C ARG A 31 -3.23 51.64 27.79
N GLN A 32 -4.34 51.64 28.56
CA GLN A 32 -5.27 52.77 28.77
C GLN A 32 -6.47 52.31 29.61
N GLY A 33 -7.04 53.20 30.43
CA GLY A 33 -8.37 52.98 31.03
C GLY A 33 -8.50 53.39 32.50
N LEU A 34 -8.57 54.70 32.74
CA LEU A 34 -9.11 55.30 33.97
C LEU A 34 -10.65 55.37 33.91
N SER A 35 -11.26 55.55 35.09
CA SER A 35 -12.65 55.96 35.41
C SER A 35 -13.67 54.82 35.57
N SER A 36 -14.60 54.81 36.55
CA SER A 36 -14.88 55.68 37.70
C SER A 36 -15.94 55.03 38.63
N ALA A 37 -16.07 55.62 39.82
CA ALA A 37 -17.30 55.81 40.61
C ALA A 37 -17.74 54.72 41.61
N GLY A 38 -17.92 55.18 42.85
CA GLY A 38 -18.59 54.45 43.95
C GLY A 38 -18.44 55.19 45.27
N ALA A 39 -19.28 56.20 45.48
CA ALA A 39 -19.33 57.10 46.63
C ALA A 39 -19.75 56.44 47.96
N LEU A 40 -19.46 57.14 49.08
CA LEU A 40 -20.18 57.31 50.36
C LEU A 40 -19.13 57.71 51.43
N ASN A 41 -19.32 58.51 52.48
CA ASN A 41 -20.24 59.57 52.90
C ASN A 41 -19.73 60.07 54.27
N ARG A 42 -20.00 61.35 54.58
CA ARG A 42 -20.27 61.99 55.89
C ARG A 42 -19.15 62.44 56.86
N ASN A 43 -19.30 63.75 57.16
CA ASN A 43 -19.31 64.46 58.46
C ASN A 43 -17.98 64.65 59.21
N ALA A 44 -17.74 65.73 59.96
CA ALA A 44 -18.34 67.07 60.17
C ALA A 44 -17.50 67.74 61.29
N GLN A 45 -17.72 69.06 61.52
CA GLN A 45 -17.37 69.86 62.72
C GLN A 45 -15.94 70.45 62.79
N SER A 46 -15.75 71.77 62.56
CA SER A 46 -15.92 72.93 63.49
C SER A 46 -14.85 72.96 64.59
N ARG A 47 -14.18 74.03 65.04
CA ARG A 47 -14.34 75.50 65.02
C ARG A 47 -13.06 76.06 65.70
N SER A 48 -12.44 77.14 65.21
CA SER A 48 -11.66 78.09 66.05
C SER A 48 -11.38 79.38 65.28
N GLY A 49 -12.34 80.31 65.30
CA GLY A 49 -12.28 81.60 64.60
C GLY A 49 -12.08 82.80 65.53
N GLU A 50 -11.38 82.64 66.67
CA GLU A 50 -11.29 83.69 67.69
C GLU A 50 -9.94 84.44 67.86
N PRO A 51 -8.76 84.07 67.32
CA PRO A 51 -7.57 84.88 67.57
C PRO A 51 -7.36 86.05 66.58
N VAL A 52 -7.99 86.06 65.40
CA VAL A 52 -7.66 87.03 64.33
C VAL A 52 -8.33 88.39 64.54
N MET A 53 -9.55 88.42 65.06
CA MET A 53 -10.31 89.66 65.26
C MET A 53 -9.78 90.49 66.42
N ASP A 54 -9.29 89.82 67.47
CA ASP A 54 -8.71 90.48 68.64
C ASP A 54 -7.39 91.17 68.31
N ILE A 55 -6.57 90.57 67.44
CA ILE A 55 -5.32 91.16 66.93
C ILE A 55 -5.60 92.41 66.08
N LEU A 56 -6.64 92.39 65.25
CA LEU A 56 -7.00 93.53 64.41
C LEU A 56 -7.57 94.70 65.24
N ALA A 57 -8.44 94.40 66.21
CA ALA A 57 -8.98 95.38 67.14
C ALA A 57 -7.85 96.02 67.96
N GLN A 58 -6.90 95.24 68.48
CA GLN A 58 -5.73 95.75 69.21
C GLN A 58 -4.84 96.66 68.36
N LYS A 59 -4.57 96.30 67.10
CA LYS A 59 -3.82 97.17 66.18
C LYS A 59 -4.54 98.49 65.91
N LEU A 60 -5.87 98.45 65.77
CA LEU A 60 -6.66 99.66 65.54
C LEU A 60 -6.71 100.56 66.79
N ILE A 61 -6.81 99.96 67.99
CA ILE A 61 -6.70 100.68 69.27
C ILE A 61 -5.33 101.38 69.38
N LEU A 62 -4.24 100.69 69.08
CA LEU A 62 -2.89 101.30 69.09
C LEU A 62 -2.78 102.46 68.11
N LYS A 63 -3.33 102.31 66.89
CA LYS A 63 -3.34 103.37 65.88
C LYS A 63 -4.15 104.58 66.34
N MET A 64 -5.31 104.37 66.96
CA MET A 64 -6.14 105.46 67.49
C MET A 64 -5.53 106.14 68.71
N ARG A 65 -4.89 105.38 69.62
CA ARG A 65 -4.14 105.96 70.75
C ARG A 65 -3.00 106.85 70.29
N ALA A 66 -2.24 106.43 69.27
CA ALA A 66 -1.19 107.27 68.69
C ALA A 66 -1.74 108.54 68.02
N ARG A 67 -2.93 108.46 67.40
CA ARG A 67 -3.60 109.60 66.74
C ARG A 67 -4.18 110.63 67.72
N PHE A 68 -4.63 110.20 68.89
CA PHE A 68 -5.19 111.07 69.95
C PHE A 68 -4.21 111.29 71.12
N GLY A 69 -2.91 111.25 70.84
CA GLY A 69 -1.78 111.17 71.80
C GLY A 69 -1.97 111.86 73.15
N ASP A 70 -2.29 113.15 73.19
CA ASP A 70 -2.41 113.90 74.44
C ASP A 70 -3.65 113.53 75.26
N ALA A 71 -4.76 113.17 74.60
CA ALA A 71 -6.00 112.71 75.25
C ALA A 71 -5.95 111.21 75.63
N ALA A 72 -5.04 110.44 75.01
CA ALA A 72 -4.80 109.03 75.30
C ALA A 72 -3.78 108.80 76.44
N ALA A 73 -3.21 109.86 77.02
CA ALA A 73 -2.34 109.78 78.19
C ALA A 73 -3.14 109.54 79.50
N ASP A 74 -4.40 109.99 79.56
CA ASP A 74 -5.31 109.75 80.68
C ASP A 74 -6.00 108.38 80.56
N ILE A 75 -6.14 107.66 81.67
CA ILE A 75 -6.72 106.30 81.72
C ILE A 75 -8.14 106.31 81.15
N LYS A 76 -8.93 107.37 81.42
CA LYS A 76 -10.28 107.54 80.88
C LYS A 76 -10.29 107.66 79.35
N GLY A 77 -9.32 108.36 78.77
CA GLY A 77 -9.21 108.50 77.32
C GLY A 77 -8.83 107.20 76.63
N GLN A 78 -7.96 106.39 77.26
CA GLN A 78 -7.62 105.06 76.75
C GLN A 78 -8.81 104.10 76.75
N GLU A 79 -9.67 104.20 77.77
CA GLU A 79 -10.87 103.40 77.90
C GLU A 79 -11.91 103.78 76.83
N ILE A 80 -12.16 105.09 76.63
CA ILE A 80 -13.05 105.61 75.59
C ILE A 80 -12.64 105.13 74.19
N ILE A 81 -11.35 105.20 73.88
CA ILE A 81 -10.82 104.75 72.58
C ILE A 81 -11.02 103.24 72.42
N SER A 82 -10.77 102.44 73.47
CA SER A 82 -10.94 100.99 73.40
C SER A 82 -12.41 100.57 73.21
N GLN A 83 -13.34 101.24 73.90
CA GLN A 83 -14.77 100.95 73.80
C GLN A 83 -15.34 101.29 72.41
N GLU A 84 -14.96 102.45 71.84
CA GLU A 84 -15.46 102.86 70.51
C GLU A 84 -14.88 102.02 69.37
N VAL A 85 -13.62 101.58 69.48
CA VAL A 85 -13.04 100.64 68.52
C VAL A 85 -13.74 99.27 68.61
N ALA A 86 -14.08 98.81 69.81
CA ALA A 86 -14.80 97.54 69.99
C ALA A 86 -16.24 97.59 69.44
N THR A 87 -16.99 98.67 69.69
CA THR A 87 -18.33 98.85 69.11
C THR A 87 -18.28 98.95 67.59
N PHE A 88 -17.27 99.63 67.04
CA PHE A 88 -17.04 99.71 65.60
C PHE A 88 -16.77 98.36 64.96
N MET A 89 -15.87 97.56 65.53
CA MET A 89 -15.56 96.21 65.05
C MET A 89 -16.78 95.28 65.15
N ASN A 90 -17.53 95.34 66.25
CA ASN A 90 -18.76 94.57 66.40
C ASN A 90 -19.81 94.95 65.36
N LYS A 91 -19.96 96.24 65.06
CA LYS A 91 -20.89 96.72 64.03
C LYS A 91 -20.51 96.24 62.63
N ALA A 92 -19.23 96.31 62.27
CA ALA A 92 -18.72 95.81 61.00
C ALA A 92 -18.93 94.30 60.84
N THR A 93 -18.78 93.53 61.92
CA THR A 93 -18.99 92.08 61.93
C THR A 93 -20.49 91.75 61.78
N SER A 94 -21.37 92.49 62.46
CA SER A 94 -22.83 92.27 62.41
C SER A 94 -23.47 92.59 61.06
N THR A 95 -22.88 93.50 60.27
CA THR A 95 -23.43 93.95 58.99
C THR A 95 -22.76 93.32 57.77
N GLY A 96 -21.72 92.51 57.95
CA GLY A 96 -21.02 91.80 56.87
C GLY A 96 -20.31 92.70 55.86
N ASN A 97 -20.23 94.01 56.12
CA ASN A 97 -19.63 94.99 55.22
C ASN A 97 -18.12 95.07 55.43
N ARG A 98 -17.36 95.05 54.33
CA ARG A 98 -15.92 95.38 54.35
C ARG A 98 -15.75 96.84 54.77
N LEU A 99 -14.99 97.06 55.85
CA LEU A 99 -14.63 98.38 56.38
C LEU A 99 -14.09 99.29 55.27
N ARG A 100 -14.74 100.43 55.02
CA ARG A 100 -14.27 101.44 54.05
C ARG A 100 -13.52 102.55 54.79
N GLU A 101 -12.68 103.30 54.08
CA GLU A 101 -11.91 104.42 54.66
C GLU A 101 -12.82 105.51 55.27
N ASP A 102 -14.00 105.73 54.71
CA ASP A 102 -15.00 106.66 55.24
C ASP A 102 -15.51 106.26 56.63
N ASP A 103 -15.60 104.95 56.92
CA ASP A 103 -16.05 104.42 58.21
C ASP A 103 -15.00 104.65 59.31
N LEU A 104 -13.71 104.67 58.93
CA LEU A 104 -12.60 105.02 59.82
C LEU A 104 -12.64 106.50 60.22
N GLY A 105 -13.00 107.40 59.30
CA GLY A 105 -13.22 108.82 59.60
C GLY A 105 -14.39 109.03 60.58
N LEU A 106 -15.46 108.23 60.45
CA LEU A 106 -16.58 108.25 61.40
C LEU A 106 -16.17 107.78 62.80
N LEU A 107 -15.36 106.72 62.90
CA LEU A 107 -14.78 106.25 64.17
C LEU A 107 -13.92 107.33 64.84
N GLU A 108 -13.04 107.99 64.08
CA GLU A 108 -12.21 109.08 64.59
C GLU A 108 -13.06 110.26 65.09
N SER A 109 -14.11 110.63 64.36
CA SER A 109 -15.02 111.69 64.79
C SER A 109 -15.78 111.33 66.06
N ALA A 110 -16.24 110.09 66.20
CA ALA A 110 -16.93 109.60 67.39
C ALA A 110 -16.00 109.60 68.61
N ILE A 111 -14.76 109.13 68.46
CA ILE A 111 -13.74 109.17 69.51
C ILE A 111 -13.44 110.61 69.93
N ARG A 112 -13.27 111.53 68.97
CA ARG A 112 -13.00 112.96 69.26
C ARG A 112 -14.14 113.62 70.04
N ILE A 113 -15.40 113.35 69.69
CA ILE A 113 -16.59 113.89 70.36
C ILE A 113 -16.71 113.35 71.79
N ARG A 114 -16.43 112.06 71.99
CA ARG A 114 -16.54 111.42 73.32
C ARG A 114 -15.40 111.84 74.25
N LEU A 115 -14.20 112.06 73.72
CA LEU A 115 -13.05 112.59 74.47
C LEU A 115 -13.24 114.05 74.89
N SER A 116 -14.02 114.85 74.15
CA SER A 116 -14.39 116.21 74.53
C SER A 116 -15.64 116.30 75.43
N GLY A 117 -16.14 115.15 75.93
CA GLY A 117 -17.29 115.08 76.86
C GLY A 117 -18.67 115.16 76.20
N GLY A 118 -18.75 115.11 74.87
CA GLY A 118 -20.01 115.15 74.14
C GLY A 118 -20.63 113.77 73.92
N THR A 119 -21.96 113.67 73.99
CA THR A 119 -22.70 112.51 73.50
C THR A 119 -22.94 112.63 71.98
N PRO A 120 -22.62 111.61 71.16
CA PRO A 120 -22.85 111.66 69.71
C PRO A 120 -24.36 111.68 69.40
N ARG A 121 -24.85 112.75 68.78
CA ARG A 121 -26.26 112.87 68.35
C ARG A 121 -26.52 112.02 67.10
N PRO A 122 -27.69 111.34 66.98
CA PRO A 122 -28.04 110.55 65.81
C PRO A 122 -28.48 111.42 64.63
N LEU A 123 -28.22 110.91 63.42
CA LEU A 123 -28.57 111.44 62.09
C LEU A 123 -30.07 111.72 61.92
N THR A 124 -30.57 112.89 62.33
CA THR A 124 -31.94 113.33 61.99
C THR A 124 -32.00 114.06 60.64
N MET A 125 -30.97 114.85 60.29
CA MET A 125 -30.92 115.61 59.02
C MET A 125 -30.76 114.74 57.75
N VAL A 126 -30.21 113.53 57.88
CA VAL A 126 -30.03 112.62 56.73
C VAL A 126 -31.32 111.85 56.44
N LEU A 127 -32.17 111.64 57.45
CA LEU A 127 -33.48 111.01 57.27
C LEU A 127 -34.48 111.96 56.59
N GLU A 128 -34.45 113.25 56.92
CA GLU A 128 -35.29 114.25 56.25
C GLU A 128 -34.90 114.47 54.78
N LYS A 129 -33.60 114.48 54.44
CA LYS A 129 -33.16 114.55 53.03
C LYS A 129 -33.47 113.29 52.23
N LYS A 130 -33.51 112.11 52.85
CA LYS A 130 -33.95 110.87 52.17
C LYS A 130 -35.44 110.88 51.87
N ALA A 131 -36.26 111.37 52.81
CA ALA A 131 -37.71 111.46 52.62
C ALA A 131 -38.10 112.43 51.49
N GLN A 132 -37.33 113.51 51.27
CA GLN A 132 -37.54 114.43 50.15
C GLN A 132 -37.19 113.82 48.78
N VAL A 133 -36.23 112.91 48.71
CA VAL A 133 -35.85 112.21 47.46
C VAL A 133 -36.83 111.09 47.12
N GLU A 134 -37.46 110.45 48.11
CA GLU A 134 -38.49 109.41 47.88
C GLU A 134 -39.81 109.96 47.31
N GLY A 135 -40.03 111.28 47.41
CA GLY A 135 -41.17 111.98 46.80
C GLY A 135 -40.98 112.36 45.32
N ASP A 136 -39.73 112.36 44.81
CA ASP A 136 -39.41 112.81 43.46
C ASP A 136 -39.74 111.73 42.41
N GLU A 137 -40.59 112.07 41.45
CA GLU A 137 -41.08 111.17 40.40
C GLU A 137 -39.95 110.66 39.51
N TRP A 138 -38.88 111.45 39.33
CA TRP A 138 -37.69 111.01 38.60
C TRP A 138 -36.92 109.89 39.31
N SER A 139 -36.89 109.92 40.64
CA SER A 139 -36.27 108.84 41.43
C SER A 139 -37.04 107.54 41.28
N LYS A 140 -38.38 107.60 41.22
CA LYS A 140 -39.25 106.45 41.00
C LYS A 140 -39.08 105.85 39.60
N ILE A 141 -38.94 106.69 38.57
CA ILE A 141 -38.64 106.24 37.20
C ILE A 141 -37.27 105.56 37.14
N PHE A 142 -36.26 106.10 37.81
CA PHE A 142 -34.91 105.51 37.88
C PHE A 142 -34.89 104.19 38.66
N GLN A 143 -35.63 104.10 39.77
CA GLN A 143 -35.82 102.84 40.48
C GLN A 143 -36.55 101.80 39.63
N TYR A 144 -37.57 102.22 38.87
CA TYR A 144 -38.28 101.35 37.93
C TYR A 144 -37.35 100.86 36.81
N SER A 145 -36.54 101.72 36.19
CA SER A 145 -35.59 101.31 35.14
C SER A 145 -34.52 100.36 35.66
N ILE A 146 -34.00 100.59 36.87
CA ILE A 146 -33.10 99.64 37.56
C ILE A 146 -33.80 98.32 37.83
N SER A 147 -35.06 98.34 38.30
CA SER A 147 -35.81 97.11 38.58
C SER A 147 -36.09 96.30 37.32
N LYS A 148 -36.44 96.97 36.22
CA LYS A 148 -36.65 96.36 34.90
C LYS A 148 -35.35 95.79 34.34
N GLY A 149 -34.24 96.51 34.47
CA GLY A 149 -32.91 96.00 34.11
C GLY A 149 -32.54 94.75 34.90
N LYS A 150 -32.75 94.75 36.23
CA LYS A 150 -32.54 93.56 37.08
C LYS A 150 -33.44 92.39 36.71
N GLU A 151 -34.68 92.62 36.29
CA GLU A 151 -35.56 91.55 35.80
C GLU A 151 -35.11 91.02 34.44
N GLN A 152 -34.67 91.90 33.53
CA GLN A 152 -34.09 91.49 32.25
C GLN A 152 -32.80 90.67 32.45
N ASP A 153 -31.90 91.11 33.33
CA ASP A 153 -30.68 90.36 33.67
C ASP A 153 -31.00 88.99 34.28
N LYS A 154 -32.05 88.90 35.12
CA LYS A 154 -32.50 87.62 35.69
C LYS A 154 -33.06 86.70 34.61
N LEU A 155 -33.87 87.23 33.68
CA LEU A 155 -34.41 86.47 32.56
C LEU A 155 -33.31 86.00 31.61
N GLU A 156 -32.33 86.86 31.30
CA GLU A 156 -31.18 86.51 30.48
C GLU A 156 -30.30 85.46 31.16
N ALA A 157 -30.04 85.59 32.48
CA ALA A 157 -29.33 84.59 33.25
C ALA A 157 -30.08 83.24 33.32
N GLN A 158 -31.41 83.26 33.43
CA GLN A 158 -32.23 82.04 33.36
C GLN A 158 -32.18 81.40 31.97
N ALA A 159 -32.29 82.19 30.90
CA ALA A 159 -32.16 81.72 29.53
C ALA A 159 -30.77 81.15 29.24
N ALA A 160 -29.70 81.79 29.74
CA ALA A 160 -28.34 81.29 29.63
C ALA A 160 -28.16 79.96 30.38
N ARG A 161 -28.72 79.82 31.59
CA ARG A 161 -28.74 78.55 32.32
C ARG A 161 -29.51 77.46 31.58
N GLN A 162 -30.66 77.78 31.00
CA GLN A 162 -31.42 76.82 30.19
C GLN A 162 -30.64 76.38 28.95
N ARG A 163 -29.98 77.30 28.24
CA ARG A 163 -29.08 76.96 27.12
C ARG A 163 -27.92 76.08 27.56
N GLN A 164 -27.33 76.35 28.73
CA GLN A 164 -26.25 75.53 29.28
C GLN A 164 -26.73 74.12 29.65
N ILE A 165 -27.94 73.99 30.21
CA ILE A 165 -28.56 72.69 30.51
C ILE A 165 -28.85 71.93 29.22
N GLN A 166 -29.42 72.58 28.20
CA GLN A 166 -29.68 71.96 26.89
C GLN A 166 -28.38 71.49 26.24
N MET A 167 -27.35 72.33 26.21
CA MET A 167 -26.04 71.96 25.66
C MET A 167 -25.44 70.76 26.41
N LYS A 168 -25.57 70.70 27.73
CA LYS A 168 -25.13 69.55 28.52
C LYS A 168 -25.92 68.28 28.16
N GLN A 169 -27.24 68.39 28.03
CA GLN A 169 -28.09 67.27 27.62
C GLN A 169 -27.73 66.75 26.23
N ASP A 170 -27.40 67.64 25.29
CA ASP A 170 -27.01 67.24 23.94
C ASP A 170 -25.63 66.58 23.92
N LEU A 171 -24.67 67.06 24.72
CA LEU A 171 -23.37 66.40 24.89
C LEU A 171 -23.52 65.03 25.57
N ASP A 172 -24.36 64.91 26.60
CA ASP A 172 -24.63 63.64 27.27
C ASP A 172 -25.27 62.62 26.31
N LYS A 173 -26.17 63.06 25.42
CA LYS A 173 -26.73 62.21 24.34
C LYS A 173 -25.67 61.77 23.35
N GLN A 174 -24.82 62.68 22.87
CA GLN A 174 -23.74 62.34 21.93
C GLN A 174 -22.75 61.34 22.55
N MET A 175 -22.43 61.50 23.83
CA MET A 175 -21.58 60.55 24.56
C MET A 175 -22.24 59.18 24.70
N ALA A 176 -23.53 59.13 25.03
CA ALA A 176 -24.29 57.88 25.13
C ALA A 176 -24.40 57.15 23.78
N GLU A 177 -24.64 57.87 22.68
CA GLU A 177 -24.64 57.31 21.32
C GLU A 177 -23.28 56.74 20.93
N LEU A 178 -22.19 57.44 21.27
CA LEU A 178 -20.83 57.00 20.98
C LEU A 178 -20.45 55.76 21.81
N GLU A 179 -20.85 55.70 23.08
CA GLU A 179 -20.70 54.50 23.91
C GLU A 179 -21.53 53.32 23.41
N ALA A 180 -22.77 53.57 22.96
CA ALA A 180 -23.62 52.54 22.37
C ALA A 180 -22.99 51.97 21.08
N LYS A 181 -22.45 52.84 20.22
CA LYS A 181 -21.72 52.41 19.01
C LYS A 181 -20.49 51.57 19.35
N LYS A 182 -19.67 52.02 20.32
CA LYS A 182 -18.50 51.24 20.77
C LYS A 182 -18.88 49.86 21.32
N ARG A 183 -20.00 49.75 22.04
CA ARG A 183 -20.49 48.45 22.53
C ARG A 183 -20.95 47.57 21.38
N ALA A 184 -21.71 48.12 20.43
CA ALA A 184 -22.14 47.39 19.24
C ALA A 184 -20.95 46.91 18.40
N GLU A 185 -19.94 47.76 18.16
CA GLU A 185 -18.70 47.40 17.48
C GLU A 185 -17.96 46.28 18.22
N HIS A 186 -17.88 46.34 19.56
CA HIS A 186 -17.25 45.29 20.36
C HIS A 186 -18.03 43.96 20.32
N ASP A 187 -19.34 44.00 20.39
CA ASP A 187 -20.19 42.81 20.29
C ASP A 187 -20.11 42.20 18.88
N GLU A 188 -20.04 43.02 17.84
CA GLU A 188 -19.79 42.59 16.47
C GLU A 188 -18.41 41.94 16.36
N GLU A 189 -17.33 42.58 16.81
CA GLU A 189 -15.97 42.04 16.80
C GLU A 189 -15.87 40.69 17.53
N THR A 190 -16.49 40.58 18.70
CA THR A 190 -16.51 39.31 19.45
C THR A 190 -17.31 38.23 18.73
N SER A 191 -18.42 38.58 18.08
CA SER A 191 -19.20 37.65 17.26
C SER A 191 -18.41 37.16 16.03
N TYR A 192 -17.71 38.07 15.35
CA TYR A 192 -16.84 37.75 14.22
C TYR A 192 -15.70 36.85 14.66
N PHE A 193 -15.01 37.20 15.75
CA PHE A 193 -13.94 36.37 16.32
C PHE A 193 -14.42 34.97 16.69
N ASN A 194 -15.60 34.85 17.32
CA ASN A 194 -16.19 33.55 17.65
C ASN A 194 -16.53 32.74 16.38
N SER A 195 -17.04 33.39 15.33
CA SER A 195 -17.33 32.74 14.05
C SER A 195 -16.07 32.26 13.32
N GLU A 196 -14.99 33.02 13.39
CA GLU A 196 -13.69 32.67 12.83
C GLU A 196 -13.07 31.49 13.58
N GLN A 197 -13.11 31.52 14.91
CA GLN A 197 -12.68 30.40 15.77
C GLN A 197 -13.48 29.12 15.50
N ALA A 198 -14.80 29.23 15.32
CA ALA A 198 -15.64 28.10 14.96
C ALA A 198 -15.27 27.53 13.56
N SER A 199 -14.98 28.42 12.61
CA SER A 199 -14.56 28.03 11.25
C SER A 199 -13.19 27.34 11.26
N LEU A 200 -12.24 27.82 12.06
CA LEU A 200 -10.93 27.19 12.24
C LEU A 200 -11.05 25.81 12.86
N ARG A 201 -11.85 25.65 13.93
CA ARG A 201 -12.09 24.33 14.55
C ARG A 201 -12.77 23.36 13.59
N ALA A 202 -13.73 23.83 12.79
CA ALA A 202 -14.39 23.01 11.77
C ALA A 202 -13.40 22.56 10.69
N TRP A 203 -12.51 23.45 10.27
CA TRP A 203 -11.45 23.13 9.30
C TRP A 203 -10.43 22.13 9.87
N GLU A 204 -9.97 22.33 11.11
CA GLU A 204 -9.07 21.39 11.81
C GLU A 204 -9.70 20.00 11.92
N ALA A 205 -10.98 19.91 12.31
CA ALA A 205 -11.72 18.66 12.38
C ALA A 205 -11.85 17.98 11.00
N GLN A 206 -12.03 18.75 9.92
CA GLN A 206 -12.06 18.21 8.56
C GLN A 206 -10.67 17.70 8.11
N GLU A 207 -9.59 18.41 8.41
CA GLU A 207 -8.23 17.96 8.12
C GLU A 207 -7.88 16.68 8.90
N GLU A 208 -8.26 16.61 10.18
CA GLU A 208 -8.09 15.42 11.00
C GLU A 208 -8.91 14.24 10.47
N ALA A 209 -10.16 14.46 10.08
CA ALA A 209 -10.99 13.44 9.43
C ALA A 209 -10.36 12.95 8.12
N ARG A 210 -9.77 13.85 7.32
CA ARG A 210 -9.06 13.49 6.08
C ARG A 210 -7.82 12.64 6.37
N ARG A 211 -7.04 13.00 7.38
CA ARG A 211 -5.86 12.22 7.83
C ARG A 211 -6.28 10.84 8.34
N ASN A 212 -7.34 10.77 9.14
CA ASN A 212 -7.87 9.52 9.66
C ASN A 212 -8.38 8.61 8.52
N LEU A 213 -9.06 9.18 7.52
CA LEU A 213 -9.48 8.45 6.33
C LEU A 213 -8.27 7.94 5.53
N GLN A 214 -7.26 8.77 5.30
CA GLN A 214 -6.03 8.36 4.62
C GLN A 214 -5.30 7.25 5.38
N ALA A 215 -5.19 7.36 6.70
CA ALA A 215 -4.60 6.33 7.54
C ALA A 215 -5.41 5.02 7.49
N ALA A 216 -6.75 5.09 7.48
CA ALA A 216 -7.61 3.92 7.34
C ALA A 216 -7.44 3.25 5.96
N ILE A 217 -7.35 4.02 4.88
CA ILE A 217 -7.07 3.50 3.53
C ILE A 217 -5.69 2.81 3.51
N MET A 218 -4.65 3.45 4.06
CA MET A 218 -3.32 2.86 4.12
C MET A 218 -3.29 1.55 4.93
N ARG A 219 -4.04 1.48 6.03
CA ARG A 219 -4.20 0.23 6.82
C ARG A 219 -4.90 -0.87 6.00
N LYS A 220 -5.97 -0.54 5.27
CA LYS A 220 -6.65 -1.51 4.39
C LYS A 220 -5.72 -2.03 3.29
N VAL A 221 -4.98 -1.15 2.61
CA VAL A 221 -4.01 -1.55 1.59
C VAL A 221 -2.89 -2.42 2.18
N ALA A 222 -2.45 -2.13 3.40
CA ALA A 222 -1.46 -2.97 4.09
C ALA A 222 -2.02 -4.37 4.43
N GLN A 223 -3.27 -4.44 4.91
CA GLN A 223 -3.98 -5.70 5.18
C GLN A 223 -4.18 -6.53 3.91
N GLU A 224 -4.70 -5.92 2.84
CA GLU A 224 -4.87 -6.58 1.53
C GLU A 224 -3.53 -7.12 0.99
N ARG A 225 -2.45 -6.35 1.14
CA ARG A 225 -1.11 -6.81 0.74
C ARG A 225 -0.63 -7.99 1.59
N GLU A 226 -0.90 -7.99 2.89
CA GLU A 226 -0.56 -9.11 3.77
C GLU A 226 -1.36 -10.36 3.39
N GLU A 227 -2.66 -10.23 3.13
CA GLU A 227 -3.52 -11.31 2.64
C GLU A 227 -3.01 -11.87 1.31
N GLN A 228 -2.66 -11.01 0.34
CA GLN A 228 -2.07 -11.46 -0.93
C GLN A 228 -0.76 -12.25 -0.73
N LEU A 229 0.07 -11.84 0.22
CA LEU A 229 1.31 -12.56 0.54
C LEU A 229 1.04 -13.90 1.23
N ARG A 230 0.05 -13.95 2.13
CA ARG A 230 -0.41 -15.21 2.78
C ARG A 230 -0.98 -16.16 1.73
N ASP A 231 -1.88 -15.70 0.87
CA ASP A 231 -2.45 -16.46 -0.24
C ASP A 231 -1.36 -17.04 -1.16
N LYS A 232 -0.34 -16.24 -1.49
CA LYS A 232 0.78 -16.70 -2.31
C LYS A 232 1.58 -17.79 -1.59
N ARG A 233 1.86 -17.65 -0.29
CA ARG A 233 2.56 -18.66 0.52
C ARG A 233 1.75 -19.95 0.58
N ASP A 234 0.45 -19.85 0.83
CA ASP A 234 -0.46 -20.99 0.90
C ASP A 234 -0.55 -21.75 -0.42
N ARG A 235 -0.60 -21.03 -1.55
CA ARG A 235 -0.57 -21.66 -2.88
C ARG A 235 0.73 -22.42 -3.12
N ILE A 236 1.88 -21.83 -2.73
CA ILE A 236 3.18 -22.49 -2.85
C ILE A 236 3.25 -23.72 -1.94
N GLN A 237 2.79 -23.62 -0.68
CA GLN A 237 2.76 -24.75 0.24
C GLN A 237 1.85 -25.88 -0.26
N ARG A 238 0.63 -25.55 -0.74
CA ARG A 238 -0.28 -26.55 -1.33
C ARG A 238 0.31 -27.20 -2.58
N ALA A 239 0.98 -26.43 -3.44
CA ALA A 239 1.65 -26.98 -4.62
C ALA A 239 2.82 -27.90 -4.23
N MET A 240 3.64 -27.49 -3.26
CA MET A 240 4.72 -28.33 -2.73
C MET A 240 4.19 -29.60 -2.08
N GLN A 241 3.08 -29.53 -1.34
CA GLN A 241 2.46 -30.70 -0.73
C GLN A 241 1.92 -31.66 -1.78
N ARG A 242 1.23 -31.16 -2.81
CA ARG A 242 0.78 -31.99 -3.95
C ARG A 242 1.94 -32.67 -4.65
N ALA A 243 3.02 -31.93 -4.92
CA ALA A 243 4.23 -32.51 -5.52
C ALA A 243 4.81 -33.62 -4.65
N ARG A 244 4.88 -33.43 -3.32
CA ARG A 244 5.32 -34.48 -2.39
C ARG A 244 4.38 -35.69 -2.37
N ASP A 245 3.08 -35.47 -2.42
CA ASP A 245 2.09 -36.55 -2.44
C ASP A 245 2.17 -37.34 -3.76
N GLU A 246 2.38 -36.65 -4.89
CA GLU A 246 2.63 -37.25 -6.21
C GLU A 246 3.97 -38.03 -6.24
N ASP A 247 5.04 -37.47 -5.70
CA ASP A 247 6.35 -38.13 -5.57
C ASP A 247 6.25 -39.38 -4.68
N ASN A 248 5.51 -39.30 -3.57
CA ASN A 248 5.28 -40.46 -2.70
C ASN A 248 4.42 -41.53 -3.39
N ALA A 249 3.40 -41.15 -4.15
CA ALA A 249 2.56 -42.08 -4.89
C ALA A 249 3.35 -42.78 -6.01
N THR A 250 4.20 -42.06 -6.74
CA THR A 250 5.07 -42.64 -7.77
C THR A 250 6.14 -43.55 -7.15
N ALA A 251 6.76 -43.14 -6.04
CA ALA A 251 7.70 -43.98 -5.30
C ALA A 251 7.05 -45.28 -4.79
N ALA A 252 5.83 -45.21 -4.24
CA ALA A 252 5.07 -46.38 -3.82
C ALA A 252 4.74 -47.32 -4.98
N ARG A 253 4.38 -46.75 -6.14
CA ARG A 253 4.13 -47.53 -7.36
C ARG A 253 5.39 -48.23 -7.87
N ILE A 254 6.53 -47.53 -7.93
CA ILE A 254 7.81 -48.13 -8.33
C ILE A 254 8.20 -49.23 -7.33
N ALA A 255 8.03 -49.01 -6.03
CA ALA A 255 8.31 -50.03 -5.01
C ALA A 255 7.42 -51.28 -5.17
N TYR A 256 6.16 -51.10 -5.57
CA TYR A 256 5.27 -52.21 -5.88
C TYR A 256 5.69 -52.96 -7.16
N GLU A 257 5.94 -52.23 -8.25
CA GLU A 257 6.35 -52.79 -9.54
C GLU A 257 7.69 -53.56 -9.41
N THR A 258 8.68 -52.99 -8.73
CA THR A 258 9.97 -53.67 -8.45
C THR A 258 9.80 -54.92 -7.60
N LYS A 259 8.90 -54.91 -6.61
CA LYS A 259 8.59 -56.12 -5.83
C LYS A 259 7.94 -57.20 -6.68
N GLU A 260 7.02 -56.84 -7.58
CA GLU A 260 6.43 -57.80 -8.53
C GLU A 260 7.47 -58.35 -9.51
N GLU A 261 8.38 -57.53 -10.01
CA GLU A 261 9.46 -57.95 -10.89
C GLU A 261 10.39 -58.94 -10.20
N LEU A 262 10.82 -58.66 -8.97
CA LEU A 262 11.62 -59.59 -8.18
C LEU A 262 10.90 -60.93 -7.96
N LEU A 263 9.60 -60.91 -7.67
CA LEU A 263 8.81 -62.14 -7.53
C LEU A 263 8.73 -62.93 -8.85
N ARG A 264 8.60 -62.24 -9.99
CA ARG A 264 8.62 -62.89 -11.32
C ARG A 264 10.00 -63.49 -11.63
N GLU A 265 11.07 -62.79 -11.31
CA GLU A 265 12.44 -63.29 -11.47
C GLU A 265 12.72 -64.52 -10.59
N GLU A 266 12.28 -64.49 -9.33
CA GLU A 266 12.38 -65.64 -8.42
C GLU A 266 11.61 -66.85 -8.96
N GLN A 267 10.39 -66.65 -9.47
CA GLN A 267 9.60 -67.70 -10.10
C GLN A 267 10.29 -68.24 -11.36
N ALA A 268 10.82 -67.37 -12.22
CA ALA A 268 11.56 -67.78 -13.42
C ALA A 268 12.82 -68.58 -13.07
N MET A 269 13.54 -68.18 -12.01
CA MET A 269 14.70 -68.92 -11.49
C MET A 269 14.30 -70.28 -10.93
N TYR A 270 13.19 -70.37 -10.20
CA TYR A 270 12.65 -71.64 -9.72
C TYR A 270 12.27 -72.56 -10.89
N ASP A 271 11.58 -72.04 -11.91
CA ASP A 271 11.20 -72.80 -13.10
C ASP A 271 12.42 -73.23 -13.92
N ALA A 272 13.43 -72.37 -14.06
CA ALA A 272 14.69 -72.73 -14.71
C ALA A 272 15.40 -73.85 -13.95
N LYS A 273 15.44 -73.80 -12.62
CA LYS A 273 16.01 -74.86 -11.78
C LYS A 273 15.23 -76.17 -11.92
N LYS A 274 13.90 -76.11 -11.98
CA LYS A 274 13.04 -77.28 -12.21
C LYS A 274 13.28 -77.89 -13.60
N LYS A 275 13.36 -77.06 -14.64
CA LYS A 275 13.70 -77.49 -16.02
C LYS A 275 15.08 -78.14 -16.07
N LEU A 276 16.10 -77.55 -15.44
CA LEU A 276 17.43 -78.14 -15.36
C LEU A 276 17.41 -79.50 -14.66
N LYS A 277 16.69 -79.64 -13.54
CA LYS A 277 16.55 -80.93 -12.85
C LYS A 277 15.88 -81.98 -13.75
N SER A 278 14.81 -81.60 -14.47
CA SER A 278 14.17 -82.52 -15.42
C SER A 278 15.08 -82.91 -16.56
N PHE A 279 15.87 -81.98 -17.11
CA PHE A 279 16.84 -82.24 -18.15
C PHE A 279 17.93 -83.21 -17.68
N LEU A 280 18.49 -83.01 -16.49
CA LEU A 280 19.49 -83.91 -15.91
C LEU A 280 18.91 -85.32 -15.68
N SER A 281 17.67 -85.42 -15.19
CA SER A 281 17.00 -86.73 -15.04
C SER A 281 16.76 -87.42 -16.38
N SER A 282 16.35 -86.69 -17.42
CA SER A 282 16.18 -87.23 -18.77
C SER A 282 17.52 -87.62 -19.39
N ASN A 283 18.59 -86.87 -19.13
CA ASN A 283 19.95 -87.21 -19.57
C ASN A 283 20.42 -88.53 -18.95
N GLU A 284 20.16 -88.75 -17.66
CA GLU A 284 20.51 -90.00 -16.97
C GLU A 284 19.71 -91.19 -17.54
N VAL A 285 18.40 -91.01 -17.81
CA VAL A 285 17.59 -92.03 -18.49
C VAL A 285 18.15 -92.33 -19.89
N ASN A 286 18.50 -91.30 -20.67
CA ASN A 286 19.10 -91.49 -22.00
C ASN A 286 20.45 -92.21 -21.93
N LYS A 287 21.26 -91.93 -20.91
CA LYS A 287 22.52 -92.63 -20.67
C LYS A 287 22.26 -94.11 -20.36
N GLN A 288 21.29 -94.41 -19.50
CA GLN A 288 20.88 -95.78 -19.20
C GLN A 288 20.37 -96.50 -20.45
N MET A 289 19.54 -95.85 -21.27
CA MET A 289 19.06 -96.38 -22.55
C MET A 289 20.22 -96.70 -23.50
N ARG A 290 21.19 -95.79 -23.64
CA ARG A 290 22.40 -96.05 -24.46
C ARG A 290 23.24 -97.21 -23.95
N VAL A 291 23.36 -97.36 -22.63
CA VAL A 291 24.06 -98.51 -22.04
C VAL A 291 23.30 -99.80 -22.32
N GLN A 292 21.97 -99.80 -22.17
CA GLN A 292 21.13 -100.95 -22.49
C GLN A 292 21.17 -101.31 -23.98
N GLU A 293 21.15 -100.31 -24.88
CA GLU A 293 21.31 -100.51 -26.32
C GLU A 293 22.66 -101.15 -26.63
N LYS A 294 23.76 -100.65 -26.05
CA LYS A 294 25.09 -101.27 -26.21
C LYS A 294 25.15 -102.70 -25.69
N LEU A 295 24.50 -103.00 -24.56
CA LEU A 295 24.42 -104.37 -24.04
C LEU A 295 23.64 -105.28 -25.00
N LYS A 296 22.51 -104.81 -25.53
CA LYS A 296 21.75 -105.54 -26.54
C LYS A 296 22.55 -105.76 -27.82
N GLU A 297 23.29 -104.75 -28.29
CA GLU A 297 24.19 -104.88 -29.43
C GLU A 297 25.27 -105.94 -29.17
N GLN A 298 25.86 -105.95 -27.97
CA GLN A 298 26.84 -106.98 -27.58
C GLN A 298 26.21 -108.39 -27.51
N GLU A 299 24.99 -108.51 -26.99
CA GLU A 299 24.25 -109.78 -26.97
C GLU A 299 23.97 -110.27 -28.39
N MET A 300 23.47 -109.39 -29.27
CA MET A 300 23.25 -109.71 -30.68
C MET A 300 24.56 -110.09 -31.38
N ASP A 301 25.67 -109.38 -31.13
CA ASP A 301 26.98 -109.71 -31.68
C ASP A 301 27.48 -111.09 -31.20
N LEU A 302 27.27 -111.41 -29.93
CA LEU A 302 27.59 -112.73 -29.38
C LEU A 302 26.73 -113.83 -30.03
N GLU A 303 25.45 -113.56 -30.26
CA GLU A 303 24.56 -114.47 -30.98
C GLU A 303 24.99 -114.64 -32.44
N TYR A 304 25.34 -113.55 -33.14
CA TYR A 304 25.91 -113.61 -34.48
C TYR A 304 27.19 -114.43 -34.52
N ARG A 305 28.10 -114.26 -33.55
CA ARG A 305 29.32 -115.08 -33.43
C ARG A 305 29.00 -116.55 -33.19
N ARG A 306 28.01 -116.86 -32.35
CA ARG A 306 27.56 -118.25 -32.12
C ARG A 306 26.97 -118.87 -33.38
N GLN A 307 26.10 -118.15 -34.09
CA GLN A 307 25.52 -118.60 -35.36
C GLN A 307 26.61 -118.80 -36.42
N TRP A 308 27.56 -117.86 -36.51
CA TRP A 308 28.69 -117.93 -37.43
C TRP A 308 29.61 -119.12 -37.13
N ASN A 309 29.96 -119.33 -35.85
CA ASN A 309 30.72 -120.50 -35.42
C ASN A 309 29.97 -121.79 -35.73
N ALA A 310 28.66 -121.85 -35.51
CA ALA A 310 27.86 -123.02 -35.87
C ALA A 310 27.84 -123.28 -37.39
N ILE A 311 27.91 -122.23 -38.22
CA ILE A 311 28.06 -122.36 -39.68
C ILE A 311 29.47 -122.87 -40.01
N LEU A 312 30.51 -122.34 -39.38
CA LEU A 312 31.89 -122.80 -39.56
C LEU A 312 32.05 -124.27 -39.15
N ASP A 313 31.54 -124.66 -37.99
CA ASP A 313 31.55 -126.04 -37.52
C ASP A 313 30.83 -126.97 -38.50
N LYS A 314 29.69 -126.53 -39.06
CA LYS A 314 29.01 -127.26 -40.14
C LYS A 314 29.86 -127.36 -41.39
N GLN A 315 30.54 -126.30 -41.80
CA GLN A 315 31.43 -126.31 -42.95
C GLN A 315 32.67 -127.19 -42.72
N GLU A 316 33.22 -127.20 -41.51
CA GLU A 316 34.32 -128.08 -41.12
C GLU A 316 33.88 -129.54 -41.04
N ALA A 317 32.69 -129.82 -40.47
CA ALA A 317 32.07 -131.14 -40.49
C ALA A 317 31.78 -131.61 -41.93
N GLU A 318 31.26 -130.74 -42.78
CA GLU A 318 31.08 -131.04 -44.21
C GLU A 318 32.42 -131.21 -44.93
N ARG A 319 33.44 -130.39 -44.64
CA ARG A 319 34.77 -130.49 -45.25
C ARG A 319 35.45 -131.78 -44.82
N THR A 320 35.39 -132.15 -43.55
CA THR A 320 35.92 -133.42 -43.04
C THR A 320 35.15 -134.61 -43.60
N ALA A 321 33.82 -134.56 -43.67
CA ALA A 321 33.00 -135.58 -44.32
C ALA A 321 33.32 -135.68 -45.83
N ARG A 322 33.51 -134.55 -46.53
CA ARG A 322 33.95 -134.53 -47.93
C ARG A 322 35.37 -135.04 -48.10
N LEU A 323 36.28 -134.74 -47.19
CA LEU A 323 37.65 -135.28 -47.21
C LEU A 323 37.65 -136.78 -46.95
N GLN A 324 36.86 -137.27 -46.00
CA GLN A 324 36.65 -138.70 -45.75
C GLN A 324 36.00 -139.38 -46.96
N ALA A 325 34.97 -138.77 -47.55
CA ALA A 325 34.33 -139.27 -48.76
C ALA A 325 35.25 -139.22 -49.98
N ASN A 326 36.09 -138.20 -50.11
CA ASN A 326 37.10 -138.10 -51.15
C ASN A 326 38.22 -139.11 -50.92
N HIS A 327 38.65 -139.34 -49.68
CA HIS A 327 39.59 -140.39 -49.35
C HIS A 327 38.99 -141.76 -49.65
N ALA A 328 37.71 -141.99 -49.33
CA ALA A 328 36.96 -143.20 -49.70
C ALA A 328 36.83 -143.33 -51.23
N LYS A 329 36.57 -142.24 -51.94
CA LYS A 329 36.55 -142.22 -53.41
C LYS A 329 37.92 -142.38 -54.03
N GLN A 330 38.99 -141.85 -53.43
CA GLN A 330 40.37 -141.99 -53.88
C GLN A 330 40.88 -143.39 -53.60
N THR A 331 40.49 -144.02 -52.50
CA THR A 331 40.76 -145.44 -52.26
C THR A 331 39.97 -146.30 -53.24
N LEU A 332 38.68 -146.04 -53.46
CA LEU A 332 37.90 -146.72 -54.50
C LEU A 332 38.42 -146.43 -55.92
N GLN A 333 38.88 -145.21 -56.21
CA GLN A 333 39.48 -144.83 -57.48
C GLN A 333 40.90 -145.36 -57.60
N ALA A 334 41.68 -145.54 -56.54
CA ALA A 334 42.96 -146.21 -56.60
C ALA A 334 42.73 -147.70 -56.90
N ILE A 335 41.74 -148.32 -56.26
CA ILE A 335 41.26 -149.67 -56.57
C ILE A 335 40.72 -149.76 -58.02
N ALA A 336 40.00 -148.74 -58.50
CA ALA A 336 39.41 -148.73 -59.85
C ALA A 336 40.40 -148.27 -60.94
N ALA A 337 41.37 -147.42 -60.64
CA ALA A 337 42.44 -146.95 -61.54
C ALA A 337 43.52 -148.01 -61.69
N ALA A 338 43.76 -148.84 -60.66
CA ALA A 338 44.47 -150.11 -60.83
C ALA A 338 43.78 -151.04 -61.85
N ASN A 339 42.50 -150.77 -62.20
CA ASN A 339 41.66 -151.60 -63.07
C ASN A 339 41.07 -150.87 -64.30
N ARG A 340 41.49 -149.64 -64.69
CA ARG A 340 40.87 -148.89 -65.83
C ARG A 340 41.84 -148.32 -66.89
N PRO A 341 41.53 -148.45 -68.21
CA PRO A 341 42.33 -147.88 -69.32
C PRO A 341 42.12 -146.36 -69.58
N GLU A 342 43.12 -145.69 -70.16
CA GLU A 342 43.37 -144.22 -70.19
C GLU A 342 42.36 -143.28 -70.91
N ALA A 343 41.28 -143.75 -71.53
CA ALA A 343 40.60 -142.99 -72.60
C ALA A 343 39.49 -141.97 -72.21
N LYS A 344 39.21 -141.65 -70.92
CA LYS A 344 38.09 -140.75 -70.54
C LYS A 344 38.37 -139.79 -69.37
N ARG A 345 39.15 -138.71 -69.61
CA ARG A 345 39.57 -137.77 -68.53
C ARG A 345 39.21 -136.27 -68.69
N TRP A 346 38.48 -135.80 -69.71
CA TRP A 346 38.25 -134.35 -69.90
C TRP A 346 36.79 -133.99 -70.21
N MET A 347 36.25 -132.94 -69.55
CA MET A 347 34.90 -132.38 -69.72
C MET A 347 34.99 -130.97 -70.35
N ASP A 348 33.96 -130.57 -71.11
CA ASP A 348 34.04 -129.55 -72.17
C ASP A 348 33.83 -128.09 -71.71
N GLN A 349 34.56 -127.16 -72.33
CA GLN A 349 34.82 -125.77 -71.90
C GLN A 349 33.62 -124.82 -72.08
N SER A 350 32.64 -125.16 -72.92
CA SER A 350 31.52 -124.28 -73.33
C SER A 350 30.49 -123.98 -72.23
N ILE A 351 30.52 -124.71 -71.12
CA ILE A 351 29.62 -124.52 -69.98
C ILE A 351 30.10 -123.37 -69.08
N ILE A 352 31.40 -123.09 -69.06
CA ILE A 352 32.02 -122.09 -68.19
C ILE A 352 31.70 -120.67 -68.68
N ASP A 353 31.65 -120.45 -69.99
CA ASP A 353 31.47 -119.12 -70.57
C ASP A 353 30.05 -118.55 -70.41
N LYS A 354 29.03 -119.41 -70.28
CA LYS A 354 27.63 -118.96 -70.08
C LYS A 354 27.41 -118.34 -68.71
N ALA A 355 28.05 -118.87 -67.68
CA ALA A 355 27.91 -118.36 -66.30
C ALA A 355 28.59 -116.99 -66.09
N TYR A 356 29.54 -116.62 -66.96
CA TYR A 356 30.24 -115.35 -66.84
C TYR A 356 29.40 -114.17 -67.36
N LYS A 357 28.63 -114.38 -68.44
CA LYS A 357 27.79 -113.34 -69.05
C LYS A 357 26.63 -112.89 -68.18
N GLU A 358 25.93 -113.82 -67.52
CA GLU A 358 24.78 -113.49 -66.66
C GLU A 358 25.17 -112.59 -65.46
N ARG A 359 26.45 -112.59 -65.07
CA ARG A 359 26.97 -111.82 -63.94
C ARG A 359 27.31 -110.37 -64.28
N GLU A 360 27.60 -110.07 -65.54
CA GLU A 360 27.86 -108.69 -65.98
C GLU A 360 26.56 -107.90 -66.14
N ASP A 361 25.53 -108.51 -66.73
CA ASP A 361 24.23 -107.87 -66.97
C ASP A 361 23.52 -107.45 -65.67
N ALA A 362 23.80 -108.15 -64.56
CA ALA A 362 23.26 -107.81 -63.24
C ALA A 362 23.88 -106.52 -62.65
N ARG A 363 25.17 -106.27 -62.90
CA ARG A 363 25.88 -105.08 -62.35
C ARG A 363 25.50 -103.79 -63.07
N GLU A 364 25.24 -103.86 -64.37
CA GLU A 364 24.90 -102.68 -65.16
C GLU A 364 23.53 -102.09 -64.77
N LYS A 365 22.57 -102.93 -64.38
CA LYS A 365 21.25 -102.48 -63.91
C LYS A 365 21.32 -101.71 -62.58
N GLU A 366 22.14 -102.15 -61.64
CA GLU A 366 22.30 -101.50 -60.34
C GLU A 366 22.90 -100.09 -60.46
N GLU A 367 23.84 -99.90 -61.39
CA GLU A 367 24.48 -98.60 -61.61
C GLU A 367 23.52 -97.57 -62.23
N GLN A 368 22.59 -98.00 -63.08
CA GLN A 368 21.56 -97.15 -63.67
C GLN A 368 20.57 -96.63 -62.62
N ASP A 369 20.14 -97.48 -61.69
CA ASP A 369 19.23 -97.08 -60.61
C ASP A 369 19.86 -96.07 -59.65
N ARG A 370 21.16 -96.21 -59.37
CA ARG A 370 21.90 -95.24 -58.55
C ARG A 370 21.93 -93.86 -59.20
N ARG A 371 22.20 -93.81 -60.50
CA ARG A 371 22.25 -92.54 -61.27
C ARG A 371 20.90 -91.82 -61.29
N ARG A 372 19.79 -92.58 -61.34
CA ARG A 372 18.43 -92.02 -61.33
C ARG A 372 18.09 -91.35 -59.98
N ARG A 373 18.39 -92.00 -58.85
CA ARG A 373 18.13 -91.45 -57.50
C ARG A 373 18.87 -90.14 -57.22
N VAL A 374 20.12 -90.04 -57.69
CA VAL A 374 20.93 -88.81 -57.52
C VAL A 374 20.32 -87.63 -58.29
N LYS A 375 19.85 -87.87 -59.51
CA LYS A 375 19.17 -86.83 -60.31
C LYS A 375 17.89 -86.35 -59.64
N GLU A 376 17.04 -87.27 -59.19
CA GLU A 376 15.77 -86.94 -58.50
C GLU A 376 16.01 -86.15 -57.19
N GLY A 377 17.04 -86.51 -56.41
CA GLY A 377 17.43 -85.77 -55.20
C GLY A 377 17.92 -84.34 -55.47
N SER A 378 18.70 -84.14 -56.53
CA SER A 378 19.24 -82.83 -56.91
C SER A 378 18.13 -81.83 -57.30
N VAL A 379 17.13 -82.28 -58.05
CA VAL A 379 15.97 -81.46 -58.45
C VAL A 379 15.11 -81.05 -57.26
N ALA A 380 14.89 -81.95 -56.29
CA ALA A 380 14.15 -81.64 -55.07
C ALA A 380 14.85 -80.58 -54.20
N MET A 381 16.19 -80.62 -54.14
CA MET A 381 16.98 -79.65 -53.39
C MET A 381 16.92 -78.25 -54.01
N VAL A 382 17.04 -78.14 -55.34
CA VAL A 382 16.97 -76.86 -56.06
C VAL A 382 15.59 -76.20 -55.86
N ARG A 383 14.49 -76.96 -55.96
CA ARG A 383 13.15 -76.42 -55.71
C ARG A 383 12.98 -75.87 -54.30
N ARG A 384 13.51 -76.57 -53.30
CA ARG A 384 13.46 -76.11 -51.90
C ARG A 384 14.25 -74.82 -51.68
N LEU A 385 15.39 -74.64 -52.34
CA LEU A 385 16.18 -73.41 -52.26
C LEU A 385 15.47 -72.24 -52.95
N ASP A 386 14.81 -72.47 -54.09
CA ASP A 386 14.01 -71.45 -54.77
C ASP A 386 12.82 -70.98 -53.92
N ASP A 387 12.14 -71.89 -53.23
CA ASP A 387 11.03 -71.56 -52.35
C ASP A 387 11.50 -70.73 -51.13
N GLN A 388 12.64 -71.09 -50.53
CA GLN A 388 13.25 -70.32 -49.44
C GLN A 388 13.67 -68.90 -49.88
N MET A 389 14.20 -68.75 -51.10
CA MET A 389 14.57 -67.45 -51.64
C MET A 389 13.33 -66.57 -51.91
N LYS A 390 12.22 -67.16 -52.38
CA LYS A 390 10.95 -66.45 -52.55
C LYS A 390 10.36 -66.00 -51.22
N GLU A 391 10.33 -66.85 -50.20
CA GLU A 391 9.87 -66.49 -48.86
C GLU A 391 10.70 -65.35 -48.25
N LEU A 392 12.02 -65.43 -48.36
CA LEU A 392 12.92 -64.40 -47.83
C LEU A 392 12.74 -63.05 -48.56
N ASN A 393 12.56 -63.07 -49.88
CA ASN A 393 12.30 -61.87 -50.67
C ASN A 393 10.93 -61.26 -50.35
N MET A 394 9.89 -62.07 -50.15
CA MET A 394 8.56 -61.61 -49.73
C MET A 394 8.61 -60.99 -48.33
N ALA A 395 9.31 -61.60 -47.38
CA ALA A 395 9.48 -61.07 -46.03
C ALA A 395 10.23 -59.73 -46.02
N ARG A 396 11.28 -59.60 -46.86
CA ARG A 396 12.00 -58.31 -47.04
C ARG A 396 11.10 -57.22 -47.62
N ALA A 397 10.30 -57.55 -48.64
CA ALA A 397 9.37 -56.59 -49.24
C ALA A 397 8.28 -56.14 -48.24
N GLU A 398 7.77 -57.05 -47.41
CA GLU A 398 6.77 -56.70 -46.39
C GLU A 398 7.37 -55.81 -45.28
N MET A 399 8.60 -56.10 -44.84
CA MET A 399 9.32 -55.24 -43.89
C MET A 399 9.55 -53.83 -44.45
N GLN A 400 10.00 -53.71 -45.71
CA GLN A 400 10.18 -52.42 -46.37
C GLN A 400 8.86 -51.62 -46.45
N ARG A 401 7.74 -52.27 -46.78
CA ARG A 401 6.43 -51.59 -46.79
C ARG A 401 6.03 -51.09 -45.41
N ARG A 402 6.25 -51.87 -44.35
CA ARG A 402 5.97 -51.44 -42.98
C ARG A 402 6.87 -50.29 -42.53
N GLU A 403 8.14 -50.29 -42.93
CA GLU A 403 9.07 -49.19 -42.68
C GLU A 403 8.66 -47.91 -43.41
N GLU A 404 8.23 -48.00 -44.67
CA GLU A 404 7.71 -46.87 -45.45
C GLU A 404 6.41 -46.31 -44.86
N GLU A 405 5.49 -47.16 -44.40
CA GLU A 405 4.25 -46.74 -43.73
C GLU A 405 4.54 -46.07 -42.38
N ALA A 406 5.47 -46.61 -41.60
CA ALA A 406 5.92 -46.00 -40.35
C ALA A 406 6.61 -44.64 -40.58
N ALA A 407 7.47 -44.54 -41.62
CA ALA A 407 8.13 -43.30 -41.99
C ALA A 407 7.12 -42.23 -42.42
N ARG A 408 6.08 -42.61 -43.19
CA ARG A 408 4.97 -41.70 -43.55
C ARG A 408 4.20 -41.23 -42.33
N MET A 409 3.84 -42.12 -41.40
CA MET A 409 3.15 -41.73 -40.17
C MET A 409 3.98 -40.77 -39.30
N VAL A 410 5.30 -40.98 -39.22
CA VAL A 410 6.20 -40.07 -38.50
C VAL A 410 6.25 -38.71 -39.20
N HIS A 411 6.43 -38.70 -40.53
CA HIS A 411 6.45 -37.48 -41.34
C HIS A 411 5.16 -36.65 -41.23
N ASP A 412 3.99 -37.30 -41.28
CA ASP A 412 2.70 -36.64 -41.14
C ASP A 412 2.50 -36.09 -39.72
N ARG A 413 2.97 -36.81 -38.69
CA ARG A 413 2.94 -36.35 -37.30
C ARG A 413 3.86 -35.16 -37.07
N THR A 414 5.05 -35.14 -37.66
CA THR A 414 5.98 -34.00 -37.56
C THR A 414 5.42 -32.79 -38.30
N ALA A 415 4.90 -32.97 -39.52
CA ALA A 415 4.26 -31.90 -40.29
C ALA A 415 3.04 -31.30 -39.54
N ALA A 416 2.22 -32.12 -38.90
CA ALA A 416 1.08 -31.65 -38.10
C ALA A 416 1.52 -30.89 -36.84
N MET A 417 2.64 -31.29 -36.21
CA MET A 417 3.19 -30.58 -35.05
C MET A 417 3.79 -29.22 -35.46
N GLU A 418 4.54 -29.18 -36.56
CA GLU A 418 5.10 -27.94 -37.13
C GLU A 418 4.00 -26.96 -37.56
N ALA A 419 2.94 -27.45 -38.21
CA ALA A 419 1.78 -26.62 -38.58
C ALA A 419 1.10 -25.99 -37.35
N LYS A 420 0.92 -26.78 -36.27
CA LYS A 420 0.37 -26.27 -34.99
C LYS A 420 1.29 -25.23 -34.34
N GLU A 421 2.61 -25.43 -34.41
CA GLU A 421 3.56 -24.47 -33.88
C GLU A 421 3.55 -23.16 -34.67
N GLN A 422 3.56 -23.23 -36.00
CA GLN A 422 3.46 -22.07 -36.88
C GLN A 422 2.17 -21.29 -36.64
N GLU A 423 1.03 -21.98 -36.48
CA GLU A 423 -0.24 -21.32 -36.16
C GLU A 423 -0.21 -20.63 -34.79
N ARG A 424 0.41 -21.26 -33.78
CA ARG A 424 0.61 -20.66 -32.45
C ARG A 424 1.48 -19.39 -32.54
N LEU A 425 2.57 -19.44 -33.31
CA LEU A 425 3.45 -18.29 -33.53
C LEU A 425 2.72 -17.17 -34.28
N ARG A 426 1.93 -17.51 -35.31
CA ARG A 426 1.13 -16.53 -36.06
C ARG A 426 0.09 -15.84 -35.17
N ARG A 427 -0.67 -16.60 -34.37
CA ARG A 427 -1.62 -16.05 -33.38
C ARG A 427 -0.93 -15.17 -32.35
N ALA A 428 0.27 -15.54 -31.89
CA ALA A 428 1.04 -14.72 -30.96
C ALA A 428 1.53 -13.41 -31.61
N GLN A 429 1.91 -13.43 -32.89
CA GLN A 429 2.26 -12.22 -33.65
C GLN A 429 1.04 -11.34 -33.90
N GLU A 430 -0.08 -11.90 -34.32
CA GLU A 430 -1.36 -11.19 -34.50
C GLU A 430 -1.81 -10.52 -33.19
N ALA A 431 -1.70 -11.22 -32.06
CA ALA A 431 -2.01 -10.65 -30.74
C ALA A 431 -1.06 -9.50 -30.36
N LYS A 432 0.24 -9.61 -30.67
CA LYS A 432 1.21 -8.51 -30.47
C LYS A 432 0.90 -7.31 -31.33
N ILE A 433 0.56 -7.51 -32.60
CA ILE A 433 0.17 -6.44 -33.52
C ILE A 433 -1.09 -5.75 -33.01
N LYS A 434 -2.11 -6.52 -32.61
CA LYS A 434 -3.36 -5.99 -32.05
C LYS A 434 -3.11 -5.19 -30.77
N PHE A 435 -2.32 -5.73 -29.85
CA PHE A 435 -1.95 -5.03 -28.61
C PHE A 435 -1.20 -3.71 -28.90
N LYS A 436 -0.28 -3.70 -29.87
CA LYS A 436 0.42 -2.48 -30.28
C LYS A 436 -0.55 -1.45 -30.87
N ALA A 437 -1.48 -1.88 -31.71
CA ALA A 437 -2.51 -1.01 -32.27
C ALA A 437 -3.43 -0.41 -31.19
N ASP A 438 -3.85 -1.22 -30.20
CA ASP A 438 -4.64 -0.75 -29.06
C ASP A 438 -3.86 0.27 -28.21
N LEU A 439 -2.56 0.05 -28.01
CA LEU A 439 -1.69 0.96 -27.26
C LEU A 439 -1.47 2.28 -28.03
N GLU A 440 -1.28 2.22 -29.34
CA GLU A 440 -1.23 3.41 -30.20
C GLU A 440 -2.57 4.17 -30.19
N ALA A 441 -3.71 3.48 -30.21
CA ALA A 441 -5.03 4.09 -30.08
C ALA A 441 -5.21 4.79 -28.73
N GLN A 442 -4.77 4.16 -27.64
CA GLN A 442 -4.77 4.78 -26.30
C GLN A 442 -3.84 5.99 -26.23
N MET A 443 -2.64 5.90 -26.81
CA MET A 443 -1.71 7.03 -26.88
C MET A 443 -2.29 8.18 -27.70
N LYS A 444 -2.95 7.91 -28.82
CA LYS A 444 -3.63 8.92 -29.64
C LYS A 444 -4.79 9.55 -28.89
N ALA A 445 -5.61 8.77 -28.19
CA ALA A 445 -6.69 9.27 -27.34
C ALA A 445 -6.18 10.14 -26.18
N ASN A 446 -5.11 9.70 -25.50
CA ASN A 446 -4.47 10.47 -24.44
C ASN A 446 -3.79 11.75 -24.96
N ALA A 447 -3.13 11.69 -26.12
CA ALA A 447 -2.57 12.86 -26.77
C ALA A 447 -3.65 13.88 -27.18
N HIS A 448 -4.82 13.40 -27.63
CA HIS A 448 -5.97 14.26 -27.93
C HIS A 448 -6.53 14.92 -26.66
N ARG A 449 -6.67 14.16 -25.57
CA ARG A 449 -7.08 14.68 -24.24
C ARG A 449 -6.08 15.70 -23.66
N ARG A 450 -4.78 15.53 -23.95
CA ARG A 450 -3.72 16.44 -23.47
C ARG A 450 -3.51 17.68 -24.34
N ARG A 451 -3.81 17.63 -25.64
CA ARG A 451 -3.54 18.75 -26.56
C ARG A 451 -4.43 19.97 -26.32
N VAL A 452 -5.68 19.76 -25.94
CA VAL A 452 -6.57 20.85 -25.48
C VAL A 452 -7.56 20.22 -24.51
N ALA A 453 -7.25 20.24 -23.22
CA ALA A 453 -8.29 20.00 -22.21
C ALA A 453 -9.13 21.29 -22.15
N PRO A 454 -10.39 21.30 -22.63
CA PRO A 454 -11.24 22.45 -22.38
C PRO A 454 -11.36 22.63 -20.87
N MET A 455 -11.41 23.89 -20.43
CA MET A 455 -11.63 24.26 -19.03
C MET A 455 -12.70 23.35 -18.41
N SER A 456 -12.39 22.78 -17.25
CA SER A 456 -13.31 21.94 -16.48
C SER A 456 -14.64 22.69 -16.28
N GLU A 457 -15.77 22.00 -16.21
CA GLU A 457 -17.07 22.65 -16.01
C GLU A 457 -17.10 23.54 -14.77
N VAL A 458 -16.34 23.17 -13.73
CA VAL A 458 -16.17 23.97 -12.50
C VAL A 458 -15.35 25.24 -12.77
N GLU A 459 -14.23 25.12 -13.48
CA GLU A 459 -13.40 26.26 -13.86
C GLU A 459 -14.15 27.20 -14.80
N ARG A 460 -14.95 26.65 -15.73
CA ARG A 460 -15.82 27.40 -16.64
C ARG A 460 -16.93 28.14 -15.89
N LYS A 461 -17.42 27.59 -14.78
CA LYS A 461 -18.43 28.21 -13.91
C LYS A 461 -17.81 29.29 -13.01
N ILE A 462 -16.60 29.08 -12.51
CA ILE A 462 -15.84 30.11 -11.76
C ILE A 462 -15.48 31.28 -12.69
N ASN A 463 -15.02 30.97 -13.91
CA ASN A 463 -14.63 31.97 -14.89
C ASN A 463 -15.80 32.45 -15.76
N SER A 464 -17.06 32.16 -15.42
CA SER A 464 -18.19 32.43 -16.30
C SER A 464 -18.39 33.92 -16.56
N LYS A 465 -18.15 34.78 -15.56
CA LYS A 465 -18.19 36.24 -15.72
C LYS A 465 -17.10 36.71 -16.70
N LEU A 466 -15.85 36.31 -16.46
CA LEU A 466 -14.71 36.65 -17.32
C LEU A 466 -14.91 36.13 -18.76
N LEU A 467 -15.45 34.93 -18.93
CA LEU A 467 -15.77 34.36 -20.23
C LEU A 467 -16.86 35.16 -20.95
N ASN A 468 -17.88 35.61 -20.23
CA ASN A 468 -18.92 36.48 -20.80
C ASN A 468 -18.33 37.83 -21.21
N ASP A 469 -17.48 38.45 -20.37
CA ASP A 469 -16.81 39.71 -20.70
C ASP A 469 -15.88 39.58 -21.92
N VAL A 470 -15.17 38.45 -22.06
CA VAL A 470 -14.32 38.16 -23.23
C VAL A 470 -15.16 37.94 -24.49
N MET A 471 -16.33 37.30 -24.37
CA MET A 471 -17.26 37.11 -25.49
C MET A 471 -17.91 38.44 -25.90
N ASP A 472 -18.32 39.26 -24.94
CA ASP A 472 -18.85 40.61 -25.18
C ASP A 472 -17.78 41.52 -25.80
N TRP A 473 -16.53 41.45 -25.34
CA TRP A 473 -15.41 42.16 -25.97
C TRP A 473 -15.17 41.69 -27.40
N ARG A 474 -15.24 40.38 -27.68
CA ARG A 474 -15.11 39.85 -29.05
C ARG A 474 -16.21 40.35 -29.99
N LEU A 475 -17.42 40.52 -29.48
CA LEU A 475 -18.59 40.94 -30.26
C LEU A 475 -18.66 42.45 -30.45
N THR A 476 -18.24 43.23 -29.46
CA THR A 476 -18.42 44.70 -29.44
C THR A 476 -17.11 45.48 -29.64
N GLY A 477 -15.96 44.82 -29.50
CA GLY A 477 -14.63 45.44 -29.55
C GLY A 477 -14.29 46.33 -28.34
N ARG A 478 -15.16 46.39 -27.32
CA ARG A 478 -15.01 47.24 -26.14
C ARG A 478 -14.90 46.39 -24.88
N LEU A 479 -13.95 46.74 -24.00
CA LEU A 479 -13.78 46.04 -22.72
C LEU A 479 -14.95 46.41 -21.80
N SER A 480 -15.63 45.39 -21.27
CA SER A 480 -16.62 45.52 -20.19
C SER A 480 -15.92 46.10 -18.97
N LEU A 481 -16.10 47.41 -18.74
CA LEU A 481 -15.65 48.09 -17.53
C LEU A 481 -16.82 48.09 -16.56
N ALA A 482 -16.85 47.09 -15.69
CA ALA A 482 -17.69 47.06 -14.49
C ALA A 482 -16.85 47.43 -13.27
#